data_AF-A0A2G9H5J7-F1
#
_entry.id   AF-A0A2G9H5J7-F1
#
_cell.length_a   1.000
_cell.length_b   1.000
_cell.length_c   1.000
_cell.angle_alpha   90.00
_cell.angle_beta   90.00
_cell.angle_gamma   90.00
#
_symmetry.space_group_name_H-M   'P 1'
#
loop_
_entity.id
_entity.type
_entity.pdbx_description
1 polymer ?
#
loop_
_entity_poly.entity_id
_entity_poly.type
_entity_poly.pdbx_seq_one_letter_code
_entity_poly.pdbx_strand_id
1 'polypeptide(L)' 'MSVCYCFDLADFVHVFDTKSDYARGQEIDLFGEIAGISFSPDTEALFVGVADRTYGSLLEFNRRHYDHYLDCIF' A
#
# COMPACT_ATOMS: atom_id res chain seq x y z
N MET A 1 11.49 -3.13 -5.40
CA MET A 1 11.08 -4.10 -4.36
C MET A 1 10.50 -3.22 -3.27
N SER A 2 9.24 -3.37 -2.90
CA SER A 2 8.61 -2.39 -2.02
C SER A 2 8.75 -2.85 -0.58
N VAL A 3 9.23 -1.98 0.31
CA VAL A 3 9.30 -2.28 1.75
C VAL A 3 8.02 -1.78 2.40
N CYS A 4 7.37 -2.65 3.17
CA CYS A 4 6.18 -2.34 3.92
C CYS A 4 6.44 -2.55 5.42
N TYR A 5 6.11 -1.56 6.24
CA TYR A 5 6.25 -1.64 7.68
C TYR A 5 4.89 -1.42 8.33
N CYS A 6 4.49 -2.35 9.19
CA CYS A 6 3.33 -2.24 10.05
C CYS A 6 3.85 -2.26 11.49
N PHE A 7 3.57 -1.20 12.24
CA PHE A 7 3.82 -1.20 13.68
C PHE A 7 2.56 -1.68 14.39
N ASP A 8 2.72 -2.39 15.50
CA ASP A 8 1.60 -2.97 16.26
C ASP A 8 0.57 -1.88 16.65
N LEU A 9 -0.72 -2.15 16.41
CA LEU A 9 -1.86 -1.21 16.52
C LEU A 9 -1.89 -0.03 15.54
N ALA A 10 -1.00 0.02 14.54
CA ALA A 10 -0.98 1.12 13.59
C ALA A 10 -2.05 0.96 12.50
N ASP A 11 -2.80 2.03 12.31
CA ASP A 11 -3.68 2.39 11.22
C ASP A 11 -2.90 2.80 9.94
N PHE A 12 -1.56 2.85 10.01
CA PHE A 12 -0.72 3.33 8.91
C PHE A 12 0.08 2.21 8.25
N VAL A 13 0.01 2.17 6.92
CA VAL A 13 0.84 1.32 6.06
C VAL A 13 1.77 2.20 5.24
N HIS A 14 3.06 2.09 5.46
CA HIS A 14 4.06 2.83 4.68
C HIS A 14 4.67 1.94 3.60
N VAL A 15 4.58 2.36 2.35
CA VAL A 15 5.11 1.67 1.18
C VAL A 15 6.27 2.48 0.62
N PHE A 16 7.49 1.94 0.65
CA PHE A 16 8.68 2.60 0.11
C PHE A 16 9.21 1.90 -1.14
N ASP A 17 9.64 2.68 -2.14
CA ASP A 17 10.32 2.16 -3.32
C ASP A 17 11.83 2.01 -3.07
N THR A 18 12.32 0.76 -3.03
CA THR A 18 13.76 0.48 -2.89
C THR A 18 14.57 0.84 -4.13
N LYS A 19 13.96 0.98 -5.31
CA LYS A 19 14.70 1.32 -6.53
C LYS A 19 15.05 2.81 -6.60
N SER A 20 14.30 3.64 -5.88
CA SER A 20 14.52 5.08 -5.80
C SER A 20 15.30 5.47 -4.53
N ASP A 21 16.16 4.59 -4.00
CA ASP A 21 16.90 4.79 -2.74
C ASP A 21 16.02 5.19 -1.54
N TYR A 22 14.81 4.61 -1.44
CA TYR A 22 13.81 4.94 -0.41
C TYR A 22 13.35 6.42 -0.44
N ALA A 23 13.68 7.19 -1.48
CA ALA A 23 13.31 8.60 -1.60
C ALA A 23 11.81 8.80 -1.88
N ARG A 24 11.14 7.77 -2.38
CA ARG A 24 9.69 7.77 -2.65
C ARG A 24 9.00 6.81 -1.70
N GLY A 25 8.12 7.36 -0.89
CA GLY A 25 7.23 6.63 0.01
C GLY A 25 5.78 7.06 -0.19
N GLN A 26 4.86 6.14 0.00
CA GLN A 26 3.44 6.39 0.13
C GLN A 26 3.00 5.95 1.52
N GLU A 27 2.20 6.77 2.18
CA GLU A 27 1.53 6.43 3.43
C GLU A 27 0.06 6.16 3.12
N ILE A 28 -0.45 5.04 3.62
CA ILE A 28 -1.83 4.65 3.50
C ILE A 28 -2.39 4.61 4.93
N ASP A 29 -3.27 5.56 5.22
CA ASP A 29 -4.01 5.66 6.48
C ASP A 29 -5.34 4.89 6.35
N LEU A 30 -5.52 3.88 7.19
CA LEU A 30 -6.62 2.93 7.19
C LEU A 30 -7.23 2.85 8.59
N PHE A 31 -8.53 3.16 8.67
CA PHE A 31 -9.28 2.98 9.91
C PHE A 31 -9.50 1.49 10.22
N GLY A 32 -8.99 1.04 11.36
CA GLY A 32 -9.22 -0.31 11.90
C GLY A 32 -7.91 -1.05 12.20
N GLU A 33 -8.02 -2.19 12.90
CA GLU A 33 -6.86 -3.02 13.22
C GLU A 33 -6.37 -3.77 11.99
N ILE A 34 -5.11 -3.59 11.61
CA ILE A 34 -4.50 -4.31 10.49
C ILE A 34 -4.23 -5.77 10.90
N ALA A 35 -4.94 -6.70 10.26
CA ALA A 35 -4.78 -8.13 10.45
C ALA A 35 -3.51 -8.67 9.78
N GLY A 36 -3.13 -8.05 8.67
CA GLY A 36 -1.99 -8.47 7.87
C GLY A 36 -1.89 -7.73 6.54
N ILE A 37 -0.70 -7.80 5.97
CA ILE A 37 -0.36 -7.20 4.68
C ILE A 37 0.36 -8.22 3.81
N SER A 38 0.07 -8.25 2.51
CA SER A 38 0.76 -9.12 1.56
C SER A 38 0.87 -8.45 0.21
N PHE A 39 2.03 -8.54 -0.42
CA PHE A 39 2.18 -8.18 -1.83
C PHE A 39 1.78 -9.34 -2.73
N SER A 40 1.31 -9.02 -3.91
CA SER A 40 1.21 -9.99 -5.01
C SER A 40 2.61 -10.46 -5.42
N PRO A 41 2.74 -11.68 -5.99
CA PRO A 41 4.03 -12.20 -6.44
C PRO A 41 4.70 -11.35 -7.53
N ASP A 42 3.90 -10.62 -8.31
CA ASP A 42 4.34 -9.69 -9.36
C ASP A 42 4.62 -8.27 -8.84
N THR A 43 4.40 -8.00 -7.56
CA THR A 43 4.55 -6.66 -6.92
C THR A 43 3.70 -5.55 -7.55
N GLU A 44 2.64 -5.92 -8.27
CA GLU A 44 1.68 -4.99 -8.87
C GLU A 44 0.50 -4.68 -7.95
N ALA A 45 0.24 -5.49 -6.93
CA ALA A 45 -0.82 -5.27 -5.96
C ALA A 45 -0.34 -5.45 -4.51
N LEU A 46 -0.92 -4.67 -3.61
CA LEU A 46 -0.77 -4.77 -2.16
C LEU A 46 -2.15 -5.07 -1.55
N PHE A 47 -2.22 -6.16 -0.79
CA PHE A 47 -3.40 -6.57 -0.04
C PHE A 47 -3.23 -6.19 1.42
N VAL A 48 -4.23 -5.52 1.98
CA VAL A 48 -4.31 -5.16 3.41
C VAL A 48 -5.57 -5.74 3.99
N GLY A 49 -5.43 -6.66 4.94
CA GLY A 49 -6.54 -7.21 5.71
C GLY A 49 -6.81 -6.36 6.94
N VAL A 50 -8.06 -5.98 7.15
CA VAL A 50 -8.53 -5.27 8.34
C VAL A 50 -9.34 -6.23 9.20
N ALA A 51 -8.93 -6.45 10.45
CA ALA A 51 -9.57 -7.32 11.43
C ALA A 51 -10.47 -6.54 12.41
N ASP A 52 -11.15 -5.49 11.94
CA ASP A 52 -12.13 -4.79 12.75
C ASP A 52 -13.41 -5.63 12.93
N ARG A 53 -13.97 -5.62 14.15
CA ARG A 53 -15.17 -6.40 14.50
C ARG A 53 -16.43 -5.93 13.77
N THR A 54 -16.44 -4.70 13.25
CA THR A 54 -17.58 -4.08 12.56
C THR A 54 -17.36 -3.99 11.04
N TYR A 55 -16.11 -3.82 10.60
CA TYR A 55 -15.76 -3.54 9.20
C TYR A 55 -14.64 -4.43 8.66
N GLY A 56 -14.60 -5.70 9.10
CA GLY A 56 -13.66 -6.69 8.59
C GLY A 56 -13.68 -6.73 7.06
N SER A 57 -12.58 -6.28 6.43
CA SER A 57 -12.49 -6.05 4.99
C SER A 57 -11.09 -6.35 4.47
N LEU A 58 -10.99 -6.60 3.17
CA LEU A 58 -9.75 -6.79 2.46
C LEU A 58 -9.62 -5.68 1.42
N LEU A 59 -8.59 -4.86 1.57
CA LEU A 59 -8.30 -3.74 0.68
C LEU A 59 -7.21 -4.16 -0.31
N GLU A 60 -7.45 -3.91 -1.59
CA GLU A 60 -6.49 -4.17 -2.67
C GLU A 60 -6.03 -2.84 -3.27
N PHE A 61 -4.74 -2.58 -3.18
CA PHE A 61 -4.09 -1.42 -3.78
C PHE A 61 -3.29 -1.87 -4.99
N ASN A 62 -3.71 -1.44 -6.17
CA ASN A 62 -2.97 -1.66 -7.41
C ASN A 62 -1.92 -0.57 -7.61
N ARG A 63 -0.73 -0.96 -8.06
CA ARG A 63 0.36 -0.06 -8.37
C ARG A 63 -0.05 0.82 -9.54
N ARG A 64 -0.10 2.12 -9.31
CA ARG A 64 -0.38 3.08 -10.38
C ARG A 64 0.83 3.14 -11.31
N HIS A 65 0.68 2.61 -12.52
CA HIS A 65 1.61 2.87 -13.62
C HIS A 65 1.40 4.33 -14.01
N TYR A 66 2.37 5.19 -13.72
CA TYR A 66 2.38 6.55 -14.25
C TYR A 66 2.66 6.46 -15.75
N ASP A 67 1.61 6.35 -16.55
CA ASP A 67 1.67 6.63 -17.98
C ASP A 67 1.89 8.14 -18.15
N HIS A 68 3.15 8.53 -18.24
CA HIS A 68 3.60 9.90 -18.45
C HIS A 68 3.05 10.55 -19.74
N TYR A 69 2.29 9.79 -20.54
CA TYR A 69 1.68 10.20 -21.79
C TYR A 69 0.35 10.93 -21.61
N LEU A 70 -0.39 10.68 -20.52
CA LEU A 70 -1.71 11.29 -20.31
C LEU A 70 -1.67 12.66 -19.61
N ASP A 71 -0.54 13.03 -18.99
CA ASP A 71 -0.37 14.34 -18.36
C ASP A 71 -0.02 15.46 -19.37
N CYS A 72 0.18 15.14 -20.65
CA CYS A 72 0.51 16.11 -21.70
C CYS A 72 -0.71 16.70 -22.44
N ILE A 73 -1.95 16.40 -22.02
CA ILE A 73 -3.18 16.81 -22.73
C ILE A 73 -3.94 17.97 -22.03
N PHE A 74 -3.38 18.61 -21.00
CA PHE A 74 -4.01 19.77 -20.36
C PHE A 74 -3.16 21.05 -20.42
#